data_AF-A0A7W9PCF4-F1
#
_entry.id   AF-A0A7W9PCF4-F1
#
_cell.length_a   1.000
_cell.length_b   1.000
_cell.length_c   1.000
_cell.angle_alpha   90.00
_cell.angle_beta   90.00
_cell.angle_gamma   90.00
#
_symmetry.space_group_name_H-M   'P 1'
#
loop_
_entity.id
_entity.type
_entity.pdbx_description
1 polymer ?
#
loop_
_entity_poly.entity_id
_entity_poly.type
_entity_poly.pdbx_seq_one_letter_code
_entity_poly.pdbx_strand_id
1 'polypeptide(L)'
;MRPHPTALAWLDPNHTVAPEWDSAQIRKLARRLGYALLWPPDDSTLDPADIARQMDVDAVIVPAPTHLTALALNRLMNVADVESANPRCSFARWRVGTA
;
A
#
# COMPACT_ATOMS: atom_id res chain seq x y z
N MET A 1 5.19 11.74 -16.74
CA MET A 1 4.34 10.56 -16.51
C MET A 1 5.25 9.34 -16.44
N ARG A 2 5.28 8.63 -15.32
CA ARG A 2 5.94 7.31 -15.30
C ARG A 2 5.15 6.38 -16.24
N PRO A 3 5.81 5.54 -17.05
CA PRO A 3 5.13 4.73 -18.06
C PRO A 3 4.21 3.67 -17.44
N HIS A 4 4.44 3.28 -16.18
CA HIS A 4 3.58 2.39 -15.39
C HIS A 4 3.50 2.90 -13.95
N PRO A 5 2.29 3.00 -13.38
CA PRO A 5 2.14 3.36 -11.98
C PRO A 5 2.66 2.21 -11.11
N THR A 6 3.25 2.55 -9.97
CA THR A 6 3.90 1.62 -9.03
C THR A 6 3.11 1.52 -7.74
N ALA A 7 3.05 0.31 -7.18
CA ALA A 7 2.43 0.08 -5.89
C ALA A 7 3.37 -0.64 -4.93
N LEU A 8 3.42 -0.21 -3.68
CA LEU A 8 4.10 -0.91 -2.60
C LEU A 8 3.16 -1.95 -1.98
N ALA A 9 3.59 -3.21 -1.90
CA ALA A 9 2.92 -4.22 -1.08
C ALA A 9 3.22 -3.97 0.40
N TRP A 10 2.21 -4.03 1.26
CA TRP A 10 2.43 -3.95 2.71
C TRP A 10 1.70 -5.05 3.46
N LEU A 11 2.41 -5.71 4.38
CA LEU A 11 1.90 -6.74 5.26
C LEU A 11 2.30 -6.39 6.71
N ASP A 12 1.32 -6.11 7.56
CA ASP A 12 1.57 -6.07 9.01
C ASP A 12 1.89 -7.50 9.53
N PRO A 13 3.10 -7.76 10.04
CA PRO A 13 3.48 -9.06 10.59
C PRO A 13 2.64 -9.48 11.80
N ASN A 14 2.03 -8.53 12.51
CA ASN A 14 1.18 -8.83 13.67
C ASN A 14 -0.23 -9.27 13.28
N HIS A 15 -0.64 -9.01 12.03
CA HIS A 15 -2.00 -9.27 11.56
C HIS A 15 -2.07 -10.39 10.51
N THR A 16 -0.95 -10.69 9.86
CA THR A 16 -0.88 -11.78 8.89
C THR A 16 -0.83 -13.15 9.59
N VAL A 17 -1.76 -14.02 9.23
CA VAL A 17 -1.77 -15.44 9.66
C VAL A 17 -1.39 -16.39 8.52
N ALA A 18 -1.41 -15.89 7.29
CA ALA A 18 -1.14 -16.65 6.07
C ALA A 18 -0.43 -15.72 5.05
N PRO A 19 0.86 -15.42 5.25
CA PRO A 19 1.59 -14.42 4.46
C PRO A 19 1.63 -14.73 2.96
N GLU A 20 1.66 -16.01 2.58
CA GLU A 20 1.59 -16.44 1.18
C GLU A 20 0.24 -16.11 0.54
N TRP A 21 -0.85 -16.33 1.27
CA TRP A 21 -2.20 -16.02 0.82
C TRP A 21 -2.41 -14.51 0.71
N ASP A 22 -2.02 -13.77 1.75
CA ASP A 22 -2.09 -12.31 1.77
C ASP A 22 -1.29 -11.70 0.61
N SER A 23 -0.09 -12.22 0.36
CA SER A 23 0.74 -11.83 -0.78
C SER A 23 0.10 -12.13 -2.12
N ALA A 24 -0.57 -13.28 -2.26
CA ALA A 24 -1.31 -13.63 -3.46
C ALA A 24 -2.49 -12.68 -3.70
N GLN A 25 -3.20 -12.27 -2.65
CA GLN A 25 -4.28 -11.29 -2.73
C GLN A 25 -3.77 -9.92 -3.20
N ILE A 26 -2.67 -9.42 -2.62
CA ILE A 26 -2.02 -8.17 -3.04
C ILE A 26 -1.61 -8.25 -4.51
N ARG A 27 -0.89 -9.31 -4.92
CA ARG A 27 -0.45 -9.50 -6.32
C ARG A 27 -1.62 -9.52 -7.30
N LYS A 28 -2.69 -10.23 -6.96
CA LYS A 28 -3.90 -10.29 -7.77
C LYS A 28 -4.54 -8.91 -7.92
N LEU A 29 -4.61 -8.13 -6.85
CA LEU A 29 -5.18 -6.78 -6.88
C LEU A 29 -4.30 -5.81 -7.69
N ALA A 30 -2.98 -5.80 -7.45
CA ALA A 30 -2.05 -4.95 -8.18
C ALA A 30 -2.14 -5.16 -9.70
N ARG A 31 -2.14 -6.42 -10.14
CA ARG A 31 -2.32 -6.79 -11.54
C ARG A 31 -3.67 -6.33 -12.10
N ARG A 32 -4.75 -6.44 -11.31
CA ARG A 32 -6.09 -5.99 -11.73
C ARG A 32 -6.16 -4.48 -11.91
N LEU A 33 -5.42 -3.72 -11.11
CA LEU A 33 -5.38 -2.25 -11.16
C LEU A 33 -4.31 -1.70 -12.11
N GLY A 34 -3.44 -2.56 -12.65
CA GLY A 34 -2.38 -2.15 -13.59
C GLY A 34 -1.13 -1.58 -12.91
N TYR A 35 -0.93 -1.85 -11.62
CA TYR A 35 0.26 -1.42 -10.89
C TYR A 35 1.43 -2.40 -11.07
N ALA A 36 2.63 -1.86 -11.26
CA ALA A 36 3.87 -2.59 -11.03
C ALA A 36 4.10 -2.73 -9.51
N LEU A 37 4.04 -3.96 -9.01
CA LEU A 37 4.13 -4.23 -7.56
C LEU A 37 5.59 -4.28 -7.09
N LEU A 38 5.90 -3.50 -6.07
CA LEU A 38 7.17 -3.48 -5.35
C LEU A 38 6.98 -4.04 -3.95
N TRP A 39 7.98 -4.77 -3.45
CA TRP A 39 8.00 -5.26 -2.08
C TRP A 39 8.97 -4.40 -1.27
N PRO A 40 8.68 -4.12 0.01
CA PRO A 40 9.60 -3.44 0.89
C PRO A 40 10.87 -4.28 1.04
N PRO A 41 12.04 -3.66 1.28
CA PRO A 41 13.24 -4.40 1.62
C PRO A 41 13.02 -5.22 2.90
N ASP A 42 13.57 -6.43 2.92
CA ASP A 42 13.53 -7.32 4.09
C ASP A 42 14.15 -6.59 5.31
N ASP A 43 13.60 -6.83 6.51
CA ASP A 43 14.00 -6.22 7.79
C ASP A 43 13.80 -4.69 7.95
N SER A 44 13.00 -4.04 7.11
CA SER A 44 12.67 -2.63 7.32
C SER A 44 11.80 -2.42 8.56
N THR A 45 12.34 -1.71 9.57
CA THR A 45 11.59 -1.26 10.75
C THR A 45 10.87 0.08 10.53
N LEU A 46 10.91 0.61 9.30
CA LEU A 46 10.33 1.90 8.97
C LEU A 46 8.81 1.83 8.88
N ASP A 47 8.16 2.95 9.19
CA ASP A 47 6.72 3.12 8.97
C ASP A 47 6.40 2.94 7.46
N PRO A 48 5.28 2.28 7.10
CA PRO A 48 4.93 2.07 5.69
C PRO A 48 4.85 3.37 4.89
N ALA A 49 4.48 4.49 5.51
CA ALA A 49 4.45 5.78 4.84
C ALA A 49 5.85 6.31 4.50
N ASP A 50 6.85 6.04 5.36
CA ASP A 50 8.23 6.43 5.10
C ASP A 50 8.83 5.62 3.96
N ILE A 51 8.56 4.31 3.93
CA ILE A 51 8.98 3.43 2.83
C ILE A 51 8.33 3.86 1.52
N ALA A 52 7.01 4.09 1.52
CA ALA A 52 6.28 4.55 0.34
C ALA A 52 6.84 5.88 -0.18
N ARG A 53 7.19 6.81 0.73
CA ARG A 53 7.82 8.09 0.39
C ARG A 53 9.23 7.91 -0.18
N GLN A 54 10.05 7.04 0.40
CA GLN A 54 11.42 6.79 -0.08
C GLN A 54 11.43 6.10 -1.45
N MET A 55 10.51 5.17 -1.67
CA MET A 55 10.38 4.45 -2.94
C MET A 55 9.62 5.25 -4.01
N ASP A 56 9.03 6.40 -3.64
CA ASP A 56 8.24 7.28 -4.50
C ASP A 56 7.20 6.49 -5.31
N VAL A 57 6.33 5.76 -4.59
CA VAL A 57 5.27 4.92 -5.18
C VAL A 57 3.96 5.68 -5.33
N ASP A 58 3.15 5.28 -6.31
CA ASP A 58 1.85 5.90 -6.58
C ASP A 58 0.76 5.39 -5.62
N ALA A 59 0.85 4.13 -5.21
CA ALA A 59 -0.10 3.48 -4.31
C ALA A 59 0.57 2.53 -3.29
N VAL A 60 -0.15 2.21 -2.22
CA VAL A 60 0.16 1.14 -1.27
C VAL A 60 -0.99 0.15 -1.24
N ILE A 61 -0.69 -1.14 -1.38
CA ILE A 61 -1.68 -2.21 -1.43
C ILE A 61 -1.51 -3.12 -0.20
N VAL A 62 -2.60 -3.32 0.53
CA VAL A 62 -2.70 -4.21 1.70
C VAL A 62 -3.74 -5.32 1.49
N PRO A 63 -3.65 -6.46 2.21
CA PRO A 63 -4.63 -7.53 2.09
C PRO A 63 -6.01 -7.09 2.61
N ALA A 64 -6.03 -6.46 3.78
CA ALA A 64 -7.23 -5.93 4.42
C ALA A 64 -6.92 -4.59 5.11
N PRO A 65 -7.93 -3.71 5.31
CA PRO A 65 -7.73 -2.46 6.04
C PRO A 65 -7.17 -2.64 7.46
N THR A 66 -7.39 -3.81 8.07
CA THR A 66 -6.91 -4.14 9.41
C THR A 66 -5.38 -4.28 9.52
N HIS A 67 -4.66 -4.37 8.39
CA HIS A 67 -3.19 -4.27 8.36
C HIS A 67 -2.69 -2.83 8.55
N LEU A 68 -3.59 -1.85 8.67
CA LEU A 68 -3.26 -0.45 8.90
C LEU A 68 -4.01 0.07 10.12
N THR A 69 -3.29 0.73 11.01
CA THR A 69 -3.93 1.60 12.01
C THR A 69 -4.47 2.85 11.33
N ALA A 70 -5.44 3.53 11.95
CA ALA A 70 -5.97 4.80 11.42
C ALA A 70 -4.87 5.86 11.23
N LEU A 71 -3.87 5.88 12.12
CA LEU A 71 -2.72 6.77 12.01
C LEU A 71 -1.82 6.41 10.81
N ALA A 72 -1.51 5.13 10.63
CA ALA A 72 -0.73 4.65 9.48
C ALA A 72 -1.43 4.94 8.15
N LEU A 73 -2.75 4.68 8.08
CA LEU A 73 -3.57 5.01 6.92
C LEU A 73 -3.52 6.53 6.62
N ASN A 74 -3.71 7.37 7.63
CA ASN A 74 -3.66 8.82 7.45
C ASN A 74 -2.28 9.28 6.94
N ARG A 75 -1.19 8.73 7.47
CA ARG A 75 0.17 9.03 7.01
C ARG A 75 0.40 8.60 5.57
N LEU A 76 -0.04 7.39 5.21
CA LEU A 76 0.04 6.89 3.84
C LEU A 76 -0.72 7.77 2.86
N MET A 77 -1.93 8.20 3.22
CA MET A 77 -2.73 9.11 2.39
C MET A 77 -2.08 10.48 2.18
N ASN A 78 -1.06 10.87 2.95
CA ASN A 78 -0.28 12.08 2.65
C ASN A 78 0.72 11.90 1.50
N VAL A 79 1.03 10.66 1.10
CA VAL A 79 2.07 10.37 0.11
C VAL A 79 1.59 9.55 -1.09
N ALA A 80 0.67 8.60 -0.89
CA ALA A 80 0.23 7.65 -1.91
C ALA A 80 -1.25 7.26 -1.73
N ASP A 81 -1.87 6.75 -2.79
CA ASP A 81 -3.19 6.13 -2.68
C ASP A 81 -3.09 4.83 -1.86
N VAL A 82 -4.14 4.43 -1.16
CA VAL A 82 -4.14 3.19 -0.37
C VAL A 82 -5.26 2.28 -0.82
N GLU A 83 -4.93 1.02 -1.09
CA GLU A 83 -5.84 0.03 -1.65
C GLU A 83 -5.85 -1.22 -0.78
N SER A 84 -7.02 -1.74 -0.42
CA SER A 84 -7.17 -3.03 0.24
C SER A 84 -7.82 -4.07 -0.66
N ALA A 85 -7.47 -5.35 -0.50
CA ALA A 85 -8.03 -6.44 -1.29
C ALA A 85 -9.35 -7.00 -0.74
N ASN A 86 -9.47 -7.20 0.57
CA ASN A 86 -10.66 -7.73 1.21
C ASN A 86 -10.87 -7.18 2.64
N PRO A 87 -11.96 -6.42 2.90
CA PRO A 87 -12.87 -5.86 1.90
C PRO A 87 -12.11 -4.98 0.90
N ARG A 88 -12.61 -4.88 -0.34
CA ARG A 88 -12.03 -4.00 -1.37
C ARG A 88 -12.34 -2.54 -1.03
N CYS A 89 -11.34 -1.78 -0.60
CA CYS A 89 -11.46 -0.35 -0.30
C CYS A 89 -10.37 0.44 -1.02
N SER A 90 -10.70 1.64 -1.48
CA SER A 90 -9.75 2.56 -2.12
C SER A 90 -9.81 3.89 -1.37
N PHE A 91 -8.66 4.36 -0.92
CA PHE A 91 -8.48 5.62 -0.22
C PHE A 91 -7.53 6.48 -1.05
N ALA A 92 -8.09 7.51 -1.70
CA ALA A 92 -7.28 8.43 -2.48
C ALA A 92 -6.38 9.27 -1.56
N ARG A 93 -5.14 9.52 -1.99
CA ARG A 93 -4.23 10.43 -1.31
C ARG A 93 -4.87 11.81 -1.16
N TRP A 94 -4.55 12.48 -0.07
CA TRP A 94 -5.00 13.84 0.19
C TRP A 94 -4.56 14.75 -0.94
N ARG A 95 -5.54 15.33 -1.63
CA ARG A 95 -5.27 16.46 -2.52
C ARG A 95 -5.17 17.69 -1.64
N VAL A 96 -3.97 18.26 -1.55
CA VAL A 96 -3.85 19.64 -1.08
C VAL A 96 -4.54 20.49 -2.13
N GLY A 97 -5.78 20.89 -1.83
CA GLY A 97 -6.50 21.83 -2.66
C GLY A 97 -5.73 23.14 -2.63
N THR A 98 -5.16 23.55 -3.74
CA THR A 98 -4.81 24.96 -3.94
C THR A 98 -6.14 25.71 -4.04
N ALA A 99 -6.56 26.29 -2.92
CA ALA A 99 -7.62 27.29 -2.88
C ALA A 99 -7.11 28.62 -3.46
#